data_AF-A0A645D615-F1
#
_entry.id   AF-A0A645D615-F1
#
_cell.length_a   1.000
_cell.length_b   1.000
_cell.length_c   1.000
_cell.angle_alpha   90.00
_cell.angle_beta   90.00
_cell.angle_gamma   90.00
#
_symmetry.space_group_name_H-M   'P 1'
#
loop_
_entity.id
_entity.type
_entity.pdbx_description
1 polymer ?
#
loop_
_entity_poly.entity_id
_entity_poly.type
_entity_poly.pdbx_seq_one_letter_code
_entity_poly.pdbx_strand_id
1 'polypeptide(L)'
;MGASPLQIINKVLLPEALHSIVLGVTLAIISLIGYSAMAGALGGGGLGDLAIRYGYQRFRVDIMIATVVVLIAQVQIVQSLGNYISKKLNKNKL
;
A
#
# COMPACT_ATOMS: atom_id res chain seq x y z
N MET A 1 -38.85 0.27 6.80
CA MET A 1 -38.17 -0.42 7.93
C MET A 1 -37.60 0.65 8.85
N GLY A 2 -38.03 0.74 10.10
CA GLY A 2 -37.67 1.81 11.05
C GLY A 2 -36.24 1.72 11.61
N ALA A 3 -35.24 1.50 10.76
CA ALA A 3 -33.85 1.42 11.17
C ALA A 3 -33.31 2.82 11.49
N SER A 4 -32.62 2.97 12.63
CA SER A 4 -31.96 4.23 12.97
C SER A 4 -30.78 4.51 12.01
N PRO A 5 -30.38 5.77 11.82
CA PRO A 5 -29.26 6.10 10.93
C PRO A 5 -27.97 5.32 11.24
N LEU A 6 -27.68 5.11 12.53
CA LEU A 6 -26.55 4.30 13.00
C LEU A 6 -26.66 2.82 12.62
N GLN A 7 -27.87 2.26 12.59
CA GLN A 7 -28.10 0.89 12.13
C GLN A 7 -27.86 0.77 10.62
N ILE A 8 -28.23 1.77 9.83
CA ILE A 8 -28.01 1.79 8.37
C ILE A 8 -26.50 1.83 8.07
N ILE A 9 -25.76 2.73 8.72
CA ILE A 9 -24.31 2.86 8.52
C ILE A 9 -23.60 1.55 8.87
N ASN A 10 -23.85 1.00 10.06
CA ASN A 10 -23.10 -0.15 10.56
C ASN A 10 -23.52 -1.49 9.93
N LYS A 11 -24.81 -1.66 9.59
CA LYS A 11 -25.33 -2.96 9.11
C LYS A 11 -25.44 -3.05 7.59
N VAL A 12 -25.45 -1.92 6.89
CA VAL A 12 -25.62 -1.88 5.43
C VAL A 12 -24.40 -1.26 4.77
N LEU A 13 -24.16 0.04 5.00
CA LEU A 13 -23.13 0.78 4.26
C LEU A 13 -21.71 0.26 4.53
N LEU A 14 -21.34 0.03 5.79
CA LEU A 14 -20.02 -0.47 6.13
C LEU A 14 -19.77 -1.86 5.51
N PRO A 15 -20.58 -2.90 5.78
CA PRO A 15 -20.39 -4.23 5.18
C PRO A 15 -20.35 -4.23 3.65
N GLU A 16 -21.10 -3.35 3.00
CA GLU A 16 -21.14 -3.21 1.55
C GLU A 16 -19.88 -2.52 1.00
N ALA A 17 -19.34 -1.52 1.70
CA ALA A 17 -18.14 -0.78 1.30
C ALA A 17 -16.82 -1.44 1.74
N LEU A 18 -16.84 -2.47 2.61
CA LEU A 18 -15.63 -3.10 3.18
C LEU A 18 -14.60 -3.51 2.13
N HIS A 19 -15.05 -4.08 1.00
CA HIS A 19 -14.18 -4.47 -0.11
C HIS A 19 -13.37 -3.27 -0.65
N SER A 20 -14.06 -2.17 -0.94
CA SER A 20 -13.47 -0.94 -1.48
C SER A 20 -12.59 -0.24 -0.45
N ILE A 21 -12.99 -0.24 0.83
CA ILE A 21 -12.18 0.33 1.93
C ILE A 21 -10.84 -0.39 2.05
N VAL A 22 -10.83 -1.72 2.01
CA VAL A 22 -9.57 -2.49 2.10
C VAL A 22 -8.64 -2.19 0.91
N LEU A 23 -9.19 -2.08 -0.30
CA LEU A 23 -8.39 -1.67 -1.47
C LEU A 23 -7.82 -0.26 -1.30
N GLY A 24 -8.64 0.68 -0.83
CA GLY A 24 -8.21 2.05 -0.55
C GLY A 24 -7.09 2.12 0.50
N VAL A 25 -7.21 1.36 1.59
CA VAL A 25 -6.16 1.25 2.62
C VAL A 25 -4.90 0.62 2.06
N THR A 26 -5.03 -0.43 1.24
CA THR A 26 -3.88 -1.08 0.56
C THR A 26 -3.11 -0.06 -0.28
N LEU A 27 -3.82 0.73 -1.08
CA LEU A 27 -3.22 1.79 -1.90
C LEU A 27 -2.58 2.89 -1.04
N ALA A 28 -3.22 3.29 0.06
CA ALA A 28 -2.64 4.26 0.99
C ALA A 28 -1.31 3.77 1.59
N ILE A 29 -1.22 2.48 1.97
CA ILE A 29 0.02 1.87 2.46
C ILE A 29 1.08 1.87 1.36
N ILE A 30 0.73 1.50 0.12
CA ILE A 30 1.67 1.53 -1.02
C ILE A 30 2.20 2.95 -1.26
N SER A 31 1.32 3.95 -1.22
CA SER A 31 1.73 5.36 -1.32
C SER A 31 2.68 5.78 -0.21
N LEU A 32 2.45 5.31 1.04
CA LEU A 32 3.36 5.57 2.16
C LEU A 32 4.75 4.94 1.95
N ILE A 33 4.86 3.76 1.34
CA ILE A 33 6.15 3.17 0.95
C ILE A 33 6.88 4.09 -0.04
N GLY A 34 6.16 4.61 -1.04
CA GLY A 34 6.70 5.59 -1.99
C GLY A 34 7.16 6.88 -1.31
N TYR A 35 6.33 7.43 -0.40
CA TYR A 35 6.69 8.63 0.38
C TYR A 35 7.89 8.40 1.30
N SER A 36 8.01 7.22 1.91
CA SER A 36 9.18 6.85 2.71
C SER A 36 10.45 6.76 1.86
N ALA A 37 10.38 6.20 0.66
CA ALA A 37 11.50 6.19 -0.28
C ALA A 37 11.92 7.60 -0.69
N MET A 38 10.97 8.49 -0.99
CA MET A 38 11.25 9.90 -1.27
C MET A 38 11.82 10.64 -0.04
N ALA A 39 11.37 10.31 1.18
CA ALA A 39 11.92 10.87 2.41
C ALA A 39 13.40 10.53 2.60
N GLY A 40 13.88 9.42 2.02
CA GLY A 40 15.31 9.09 1.95
C GLY A 40 16.16 10.18 1.29
N ALA A 41 15.63 10.89 0.29
CA ALA A 41 16.30 12.03 -0.34
C ALA A 41 16.49 13.22 0.61
N LEU A 42 15.60 13.35 1.59
CA LEU A 42 15.57 14.43 2.58
C LEU A 42 16.27 14.05 3.89
N GLY A 43 17.04 12.95 3.91
CA GLY A 43 17.75 12.48 5.10
C GLY A 43 16.93 11.59 6.03
N GLY A 44 15.75 11.13 5.61
CA GLY A 44 14.91 10.18 6.35
C GLY A 44 15.44 8.74 6.39
N GLY A 45 16.55 8.44 5.71
CA GLY A 45 17.18 7.12 5.69
C GLY A 45 16.44 6.07 4.86
N GLY A 46 16.69 4.79 5.15
CA GLY A 46 16.02 3.66 4.51
C GLY A 46 16.48 3.34 3.09
N LEU A 47 15.64 2.61 2.34
CA LEU A 47 15.98 2.12 0.98
C LEU A 47 16.14 3.24 -0.04
N GLY A 48 15.37 4.33 0.10
CA GLY A 48 15.49 5.51 -0.77
C GLY A 48 16.81 6.25 -0.60
N ASP A 49 17.31 6.35 0.64
CA ASP A 49 18.63 6.92 0.93
C ASP A 49 19.75 6.09 0.28
N LEU A 50 19.68 4.76 0.40
CA LEU A 50 20.63 3.86 -0.25
C LEU A 50 20.62 3.99 -1.78
N ALA A 51 19.42 4.03 -2.38
CA ALA A 51 19.25 4.19 -3.82
C ALA A 51 19.85 5.51 -4.33
N ILE A 52 19.64 6.61 -3.60
CA ILE A 52 20.15 7.93 -3.99
C ILE A 52 21.65 8.03 -3.75
N ARG A 53 22.13 7.74 -2.54
CA ARG A 53 23.53 7.98 -2.18
C ARG A 53 24.49 7.02 -2.85
N TYR A 54 24.14 5.74 -2.89
CA TYR A 54 25.02 4.73 -3.45
C TYR A 54 24.64 4.42 -4.89
N GLY A 55 23.36 4.19 -5.17
CA GLY A 55 22.90 3.87 -6.52
C GLY A 55 23.15 5.01 -7.51
N TYR A 56 22.55 6.17 -7.25
CA TYR A 56 22.56 7.31 -8.17
C TYR A 56 23.86 8.13 -8.07
N GLN A 57 24.15 8.68 -6.90
CA GLN A 57 25.25 9.63 -6.71
C GLN A 57 26.64 9.01 -6.89
N ARG A 58 26.81 7.72 -6.57
CA ARG A 58 28.07 6.99 -6.77
C ARG A 58 28.04 6.10 -8.02
N PHE A 59 27.01 6.20 -8.86
CA PHE A 59 26.84 5.40 -10.08
C PHE A 59 26.96 3.88 -9.86
N ARG A 60 26.54 3.38 -8.70
CA ARG A 60 26.53 1.94 -8.39
C ARG A 60 25.22 1.31 -8.84
N VAL A 61 25.18 0.94 -10.11
CA VAL A 61 24.00 0.35 -10.77
C VAL A 61 23.53 -0.93 -10.07
N ASP A 62 24.46 -1.72 -9.53
CA ASP A 62 24.19 -2.90 -8.70
C ASP A 62 23.28 -2.57 -7.51
N ILE A 63 23.62 -1.50 -6.76
CA ILE A 63 22.82 -1.07 -5.60
C ILE A 63 21.50 -0.47 -6.04
N MET A 64 21.51 0.36 -7.10
CA MET A 64 20.29 0.97 -7.64
C MET A 64 19.25 -0.12 -7.97
N ILE A 65 19.64 -1.11 -8.77
CA ILE A 65 18.76 -2.21 -9.17
C ILE A 65 18.29 -3.01 -7.95
N ALA A 66 19.19 -3.35 -7.04
CA ALA A 66 18.83 -4.09 -5.82
C ALA A 66 17.76 -3.35 -5.00
N THR A 67 17.93 -2.04 -4.78
CA THR A 67 16.95 -1.23 -4.05
C THR A 67 15.60 -1.15 -4.76
N VAL A 68 15.58 -0.98 -6.09
CA VAL A 68 14.33 -0.97 -6.87
C VAL A 68 13.61 -2.30 -6.77
N VAL A 69 14.32 -3.43 -6.90
CA VAL A 69 13.73 -4.77 -6.77
C VAL A 69 13.12 -4.98 -5.38
N VAL A 70 13.80 -4.55 -4.31
CA VAL A 70 13.27 -4.66 -2.95
C VAL A 70 12.01 -3.81 -2.76
N LEU A 71 11.99 -2.57 -3.28
CA LEU A 71 10.81 -1.71 -3.21
C LEU A 71 9.62 -2.31 -3.98
N ILE A 72 9.87 -2.83 -5.19
CA ILE A 72 8.84 -3.54 -5.98
C ILE A 72 8.32 -4.74 -5.19
N ALA A 73 9.20 -5.55 -4.60
CA ALA A 73 8.80 -6.72 -3.82
C ALA A 73 7.92 -6.33 -2.62
N GLN A 74 8.25 -5.26 -1.89
CA GLN A 74 7.42 -4.75 -0.79
C GLN A 74 6.02 -4.34 -1.28
N VAL A 75 5.95 -3.56 -2.36
CA VAL A 75 4.66 -3.15 -2.95
C VAL A 75 3.85 -4.37 -3.38
N GLN A 76 4.47 -5.36 -4.02
CA GLN A 76 3.79 -6.58 -4.45
C GLN A 76 3.27 -7.42 -3.28
N ILE A 77 4.02 -7.51 -2.17
CA ILE A 77 3.56 -8.19 -0.96
C ILE A 77 2.32 -7.51 -0.40
N VAL A 78 2.35 -6.19 -0.25
CA VAL A 78 1.21 -5.41 0.27
C VAL A 78 0.01 -5.51 -0.65
N GLN A 79 0.21 -5.34 -1.96
CA GLN A 79 -0.85 -5.44 -2.95
C GLN A 79 -1.48 -6.85 -2.97
N SER A 80 -0.66 -7.90 -2.90
CA SER A 80 -1.13 -9.29 -2.89
C SER A 80 -1.96 -9.59 -1.65
N LEU A 81 -1.50 -9.14 -0.48
CA LEU A 81 -2.24 -9.26 0.79
C LEU A 81 -3.55 -8.48 0.75
N GLY A 82 -3.51 -7.22 0.30
CA GLY A 82 -4.69 -6.37 0.17
C GLY A 82 -5.73 -6.98 -0.77
N ASN A 83 -5.29 -7.47 -1.93
CA ASN A 83 -6.15 -8.16 -2.89
C ASN A 83 -6.74 -9.45 -2.31
N TYR A 84 -5.96 -10.23 -1.58
CA TYR A 84 -6.43 -11.47 -0.95
C TYR A 84 -7.50 -11.19 0.11
N ILE A 85 -7.26 -10.23 1.01
CA ILE A 85 -8.22 -9.82 2.05
C ILE A 85 -9.49 -9.25 1.40
N SER A 86 -9.31 -8.37 0.42
CA SER A 86 -10.40 -7.74 -0.32
C SER A 86 -11.27 -8.76 -1.05
N LYS A 87 -10.68 -9.79 -1.68
CA LYS A 87 -11.41 -10.91 -2.30
C LYS A 87 -12.21 -11.72 -1.29
N LYS A 88 -11.70 -11.93 -0.08
CA LYS A 88 -12.41 -12.66 0.99
C LYS A 88 -13.60 -11.88 1.54
N LEU A 89 -13.49 -10.55 1.54
CA LEU A 89 -14.56 -9.64 1.97
C LEU A 89 -15.60 -9.37 0.88
N ASN A 90 -15.26 -9.64 -0.38
CA ASN A 90 -16.20 -9.51 -1.48
C ASN A 90 -17.30 -10.58 -1.37
N LYS A 91 -18.42 -10.22 -0.75
CA LYS A 91 -19.64 -11.05 -0.70
C LYS A 91 -20.42 -11.06 -2.02
N ASN A 92 -20.05 -10.23 -3.00
CA ASN A 92 -20.65 -10.23 -4.33
C ASN A 92 -19.97 -11.25 -5.24
N LYS A 93 -20.07 -12.53 -4.87
CA LYS A 93 -20.14 -13.59 -5.90
C LYS A 93 -21.59 -13.63 -6.37
N LEU A 94 -21.89 -12.79 -7.35
CA LEU A 94 -22.90 -13.13 -8.37
C LEU A 94 -22.26 -14.17 -9.30
#